data_AF-A0A3B8K4T3-F1
#
_entry.id   AF-A0A3B8K4T3-F1
#
_cell.length_a   1.000
_cell.length_b   1.000
_cell.length_c   1.000
_cell.angle_alpha   90.00
_cell.angle_beta   90.00
_cell.angle_gamma   90.00
#
_symmetry.space_group_name_H-M   'P 1'
#
loop_
_entity.id
_entity.type
_entity.pdbx_description
1 polymer ?
#
loop_
_entity_poly.entity_id
_entity_poly.type
_entity_poly.pdbx_seq_one_letter_code
_entity_poly.pdbx_strand_id
1 'polypeptide(L)'
;MKYLGDTFDLGAESQQDAATSSAAFEAQLAAVQDRLGEREIELESPQWRELALQEGRLLVALERGREAWQSGRHCFDRFCGARLWEEAIEAARIMFQSGEQDALVALGHGVWLAVTFPVDPELSVALLQDIIEETPDDSDGAAVAAATAAYVVDLRSEGKEYDSLSFFTNQMLGTVARRHSGIEDQEAFDQWIERLELNDPACFLPRLRNVVDVLVQDDWWIDREAIQASLPVQ
;
A
#
# COMPACT_ATOMS: atom_id res chain seq x y z
N MET A 1 11.20 4.48 -7.88
CA MET A 1 10.44 3.80 -6.83
C MET A 1 9.47 2.85 -7.55
N LYS A 2 9.40 1.57 -7.15
CA LYS A 2 8.57 0.51 -7.78
C LYS A 2 7.07 0.72 -7.57
N TYR A 3 6.65 1.13 -6.37
CA TYR A 3 5.27 1.21 -5.88
C TYR A 3 4.78 2.65 -5.70
N LEU A 4 5.69 3.60 -5.49
CA LEU A 4 5.40 5.03 -5.44
C LEU A 4 5.62 5.59 -6.85
N GLY A 5 4.53 5.95 -7.53
CA GLY A 5 4.60 6.59 -8.84
C GLY A 5 5.32 7.94 -8.77
N ASP A 6 5.75 8.47 -9.92
CA ASP A 6 6.15 9.88 -10.03
C ASP A 6 4.88 10.75 -9.97
N THR A 7 4.23 10.87 -8.80
CA THR A 7 3.02 11.69 -8.59
C THR A 7 3.36 13.19 -8.53
N PHE A 8 4.20 13.66 -9.46
CA PHE A 8 4.56 15.06 -9.67
C PHE A 8 4.44 15.49 -11.15
N ASP A 9 3.51 14.91 -11.91
CA ASP A 9 3.16 15.45 -13.23
C ASP A 9 1.66 15.75 -13.35
N LEU A 10 1.29 17.00 -13.05
CA LEU A 10 0.03 17.60 -13.52
C LEU A 10 0.24 18.10 -14.97
N GLY A 11 0.50 17.15 -15.86
CA GLY A 11 0.58 17.35 -17.30
C GLY A 11 -0.61 16.68 -17.96
N ALA A 12 -1.44 17.44 -18.67
CA ALA A 12 -2.61 16.92 -19.37
C ALA A 12 -2.22 15.80 -20.36
N GLU A 13 -2.49 14.54 -20.00
CA GLU A 13 -2.32 13.41 -20.91
C GLU A 13 -3.23 13.60 -22.13
N SER A 14 -2.64 13.56 -23.32
CA SER A 14 -3.42 13.73 -24.56
C SER A 14 -4.25 12.46 -24.83
N GLN A 15 -5.44 12.60 -25.43
CA GLN A 15 -6.30 11.46 -25.76
C GLN A 15 -5.62 10.42 -26.68
N GLN A 16 -4.63 10.84 -27.46
CA GLN A 16 -3.85 9.97 -28.35
C GLN A 16 -2.85 9.12 -27.56
N ASP A 17 -2.25 9.68 -26.51
CA ASP A 17 -1.31 9.00 -25.62
C ASP A 17 -2.05 7.99 -24.73
N ALA A 18 -3.22 8.36 -24.21
CA ALA A 18 -4.08 7.47 -23.43
C ALA A 18 -4.54 6.23 -24.24
N ALA A 19 -4.96 6.42 -25.49
CA ALA A 19 -5.37 5.32 -26.36
C ALA A 19 -4.19 4.38 -26.73
N THR A 20 -2.99 4.93 -26.91
CA THR A 20 -1.77 4.15 -27.18
C THR A 20 -1.34 3.36 -25.94
N SER A 21 -1.48 3.95 -24.75
CA SER A 21 -1.19 3.31 -23.46
C SER A 21 -2.13 2.13 -23.18
N SER A 22 -3.43 2.30 -23.41
CA SER A 22 -4.43 1.23 -23.22
C SER A 22 -4.18 0.01 -24.11
N ALA A 23 -3.93 0.20 -25.41
CA ALA A 23 -3.61 -0.89 -26.32
C ALA A 23 -2.31 -1.63 -25.94
N ALA A 24 -1.31 -0.91 -25.40
CA ALA A 24 -0.08 -1.51 -24.91
C ALA A 24 -0.33 -2.36 -23.65
N PHE A 25 -1.17 -1.89 -22.72
CA PHE A 25 -1.55 -2.65 -21.54
C PHE A 25 -2.40 -3.89 -21.89
N GLU A 26 -3.31 -3.80 -22.85
CA GLU A 26 -4.06 -4.97 -23.34
C GLU A 26 -3.13 -6.05 -23.91
N ALA A 27 -2.15 -5.66 -24.74
CA ALA A 27 -1.17 -6.60 -25.30
C ALA A 27 -0.30 -7.24 -24.22
N GLN A 28 0.12 -6.47 -23.22
CA GLN A 28 0.87 -6.98 -22.07
C GLN A 28 0.01 -7.94 -21.23
N LEU A 29 -1.26 -7.62 -20.98
CA LEU A 29 -2.17 -8.45 -20.22
C LEU A 29 -2.37 -9.80 -20.92
N ALA A 30 -2.63 -9.79 -22.22
CA ALA A 30 -2.74 -11.02 -23.01
C ALA A 30 -1.48 -11.89 -22.91
N ALA A 31 -0.29 -11.27 -23.02
CA ALA A 31 0.98 -11.99 -22.90
C ALA A 31 1.20 -12.58 -21.49
N VAL A 32 0.81 -11.86 -20.43
CA VAL A 32 0.89 -12.35 -19.05
C VAL A 32 -0.08 -13.52 -18.84
N GLN A 33 -1.30 -13.42 -19.34
CA GLN A 33 -2.33 -14.47 -19.25
C GLN A 33 -1.93 -15.74 -20.02
N ASP A 34 -1.38 -15.58 -21.21
CA ASP A 34 -0.84 -16.70 -22.00
C ASP A 34 0.26 -17.43 -21.22
N ARG A 35 1.20 -16.68 -20.63
CA ARG A 35 2.26 -17.25 -19.79
C ARG A 35 1.71 -17.96 -18.57
N LEU A 36 0.75 -17.37 -17.84
CA LEU A 36 0.11 -18.02 -16.69
C LEU A 36 -0.60 -19.34 -17.07
N GLY A 37 -1.06 -19.47 -18.32
CA GLY A 37 -1.65 -20.69 -18.87
C GLY A 37 -0.65 -21.77 -19.30
N GLU A 38 0.65 -21.46 -19.35
CA GLU A 38 1.69 -22.42 -19.71
C GLU A 38 1.84 -23.51 -18.65
N ARG A 39 1.79 -24.78 -19.06
CA ARG A 39 1.90 -25.93 -18.16
C ARG A 39 3.25 -26.03 -17.43
N GLU A 40 4.27 -25.34 -17.93
CA GLU A 40 5.63 -25.36 -17.38
C GLU A 40 5.79 -24.42 -16.19
N ILE A 41 4.88 -23.45 -16.01
CA ILE A 41 4.89 -22.59 -14.85
C ILE A 41 4.27 -23.36 -13.68
N GLU A 42 5.13 -23.76 -12.74
CA GLU A 42 4.69 -24.34 -11.48
C GLU A 42 3.87 -23.31 -10.70
N LEU A 43 2.67 -23.73 -10.27
CA LEU A 43 1.78 -22.91 -9.45
C LEU A 43 2.54 -22.42 -8.21
N GLU A 44 2.36 -21.15 -7.85
CA GLU A 44 3.00 -20.53 -6.67
C GLU A 44 4.53 -20.40 -6.74
N SER A 45 5.18 -20.82 -7.83
CA SER A 45 6.59 -20.52 -8.08
C SER A 45 6.84 -19.01 -8.09
N PRO A 46 8.06 -18.52 -7.80
CA PRO A 46 8.39 -17.09 -7.87
C PRO A 46 7.97 -16.43 -9.19
N GLN A 47 8.13 -17.13 -10.30
CA GLN A 47 7.69 -16.65 -11.61
C GLN A 47 6.16 -16.55 -11.72
N TRP A 48 5.43 -17.56 -11.25
CA TRP A 48 3.96 -17.52 -11.23
C TRP A 48 3.44 -16.35 -10.40
N ARG A 49 4.03 -16.12 -9.22
CA ARG A 49 3.63 -15.05 -8.29
C ARG A 49 3.77 -13.67 -8.92
N GLU A 50 4.93 -13.40 -9.53
CA GLU A 50 5.16 -12.12 -10.22
C GLU A 50 4.17 -11.93 -11.37
N LEU A 51 3.92 -12.96 -12.18
CA LEU A 51 2.97 -12.88 -13.29
C LEU A 51 1.54 -12.66 -12.81
N ALA A 52 1.11 -13.31 -11.73
CA ALA A 52 -0.22 -13.16 -11.18
C ALA A 52 -0.44 -11.74 -10.61
N LEU A 53 0.56 -11.18 -9.92
CA LEU A 53 0.51 -9.80 -9.44
C LEU A 53 0.57 -8.80 -10.61
N GLN A 54 1.38 -9.09 -11.64
CA GLN A 54 1.43 -8.28 -12.86
C GLN A 54 0.08 -8.26 -13.60
N GLU A 55 -0.62 -9.39 -13.68
CA GLU A 55 -1.98 -9.46 -14.23
C GLU A 55 -2.90 -8.50 -13.48
N GLY A 56 -2.93 -8.57 -12.15
CA GLY A 56 -3.74 -7.69 -11.31
C GLY A 56 -3.42 -6.21 -11.52
N ARG A 57 -2.14 -5.82 -11.55
CA ARG A 57 -1.72 -4.44 -11.83
C ARG A 57 -2.17 -3.95 -13.20
N LEU A 58 -2.09 -4.79 -14.22
CA LEU A 58 -2.55 -4.46 -15.58
C LEU A 58 -4.08 -4.33 -15.63
N LEU A 59 -4.82 -5.18 -14.91
CA LEU A 59 -6.28 -5.07 -14.81
C LEU A 59 -6.70 -3.76 -14.13
N VAL A 60 -6.00 -3.32 -13.07
CA VAL A 60 -6.20 -2.00 -12.46
C VAL A 60 -5.92 -0.89 -13.47
N ALA A 61 -4.78 -0.93 -14.17
CA ALA A 61 -4.40 0.08 -15.16
C ALA A 61 -5.38 0.17 -16.35
N LEU A 62 -6.08 -0.92 -16.66
CA LEU A 62 -7.14 -0.99 -17.68
C LEU A 62 -8.53 -0.67 -17.14
N GLU A 63 -8.65 -0.24 -15.87
CA GLU A 63 -9.91 0.05 -15.19
C GLU A 63 -10.89 -1.15 -15.15
N ARG A 64 -10.35 -2.39 -15.17
CA ARG A 64 -11.13 -3.64 -15.12
C ARG A 64 -11.34 -4.08 -13.68
N GLY A 65 -12.00 -3.22 -12.88
CA GLY A 65 -12.14 -3.35 -11.42
C GLY A 65 -12.56 -4.75 -10.95
N ARG A 66 -13.67 -5.28 -11.49
CA ARG A 66 -14.15 -6.63 -11.12
C ARG A 66 -13.12 -7.74 -11.34
N GLU A 67 -12.37 -7.68 -12.42
CA GLU A 67 -11.38 -8.70 -12.76
C GLU A 67 -10.12 -8.53 -11.91
N ALA A 68 -9.68 -7.29 -11.70
CA ALA A 68 -8.60 -6.97 -10.77
C ALA A 68 -8.90 -7.46 -9.36
N TRP A 69 -10.14 -7.25 -8.88
CA TRP A 69 -10.62 -7.75 -7.60
C TRP A 69 -10.57 -9.28 -7.52
N GLN A 70 -11.09 -9.97 -8.53
CA GLN A 70 -11.08 -11.45 -8.54
C GLN A 70 -9.66 -12.02 -8.56
N SER A 71 -8.78 -11.46 -9.40
CA SER A 71 -7.38 -11.87 -9.47
C SER A 71 -6.64 -11.57 -8.17
N GLY A 72 -6.79 -10.36 -7.64
CA GLY A 72 -6.22 -9.93 -6.36
C GLY A 72 -6.70 -10.77 -5.18
N ARG A 73 -8.01 -11.06 -5.08
CA ARG A 73 -8.57 -11.86 -3.98
C ARG A 73 -8.04 -13.29 -3.99
N HIS A 74 -8.00 -13.89 -5.17
CA HIS A 74 -7.46 -15.23 -5.35
C HIS A 74 -5.97 -15.31 -4.98
N CYS A 75 -5.19 -14.30 -5.36
CA CYS A 75 -3.78 -14.19 -4.98
C CYS A 75 -3.62 -13.97 -3.47
N PHE A 76 -4.40 -13.06 -2.88
CA PHE A 76 -4.35 -12.73 -1.46
C PHE A 76 -4.57 -13.97 -0.57
N ASP A 77 -5.64 -14.73 -0.82
CA ASP A 77 -5.97 -15.91 -0.03
C ASP A 77 -4.85 -16.97 -0.11
N ARG A 78 -4.28 -17.18 -1.31
CA ARG A 78 -3.16 -18.11 -1.52
C ARG A 78 -1.88 -17.66 -0.83
N PHE A 79 -1.49 -16.40 -1.00
CA PHE A 79 -0.27 -15.86 -0.43
C PHE A 79 -0.33 -15.80 1.10
N CYS A 80 -1.49 -15.48 1.67
CA CYS A 80 -1.71 -15.61 3.11
C CYS A 80 -1.55 -17.06 3.59
N GLY A 81 -2.15 -18.02 2.88
CA GLY A 81 -2.01 -19.45 3.19
C GLY A 81 -0.56 -19.94 3.14
N ALA A 82 0.22 -19.45 2.19
CA ALA A 82 1.64 -19.76 2.02
C ALA A 82 2.58 -18.87 2.87
N ARG A 83 2.05 -17.92 3.64
CA ARG A 83 2.81 -16.93 4.43
C ARG A 83 3.78 -16.08 3.60
N LEU A 84 3.38 -15.80 2.36
CA LEU A 84 4.07 -14.93 1.42
C LEU A 84 3.57 -13.49 1.60
N TRP A 85 4.03 -12.85 2.68
CA TRP A 85 3.41 -11.62 3.16
C TRP A 85 3.56 -10.43 2.23
N GLU A 86 4.72 -10.27 1.57
CA GLU A 86 4.94 -9.17 0.62
C GLU A 86 3.99 -9.29 -0.58
N GLU A 87 3.89 -10.49 -1.16
CA GLU A 87 2.97 -10.77 -2.26
C GLU A 87 1.50 -10.64 -1.84
N ALA A 88 1.16 -11.04 -0.60
CA ALA A 88 -0.18 -10.85 -0.06
C ALA A 88 -0.54 -9.35 0.08
N ILE A 89 0.40 -8.52 0.52
CA ILE A 89 0.20 -7.07 0.63
C ILE A 89 0.00 -6.45 -0.75
N GLU A 90 0.79 -6.86 -1.75
CA GLU A 90 0.62 -6.37 -3.12
C GLU A 90 -0.74 -6.79 -3.70
N ALA A 91 -1.18 -8.02 -3.45
CA ALA A 91 -2.52 -8.48 -3.84
C ALA A 91 -3.64 -7.69 -3.14
N ALA A 92 -3.45 -7.33 -1.86
CA ALA A 92 -4.37 -6.47 -1.12
C ALA A 92 -4.46 -5.06 -1.72
N ARG A 93 -3.32 -4.49 -2.14
CA ARG A 93 -3.29 -3.19 -2.81
C ARG A 93 -3.97 -3.22 -4.17
N ILE A 94 -3.81 -4.29 -4.95
CA ILE A 94 -4.54 -4.50 -6.21
C ILE A 94 -6.06 -4.52 -5.98
N MET A 95 -6.51 -5.24 -4.93
CA MET A 95 -7.93 -5.25 -4.55
C MET A 95 -8.43 -3.86 -4.13
N PHE A 96 -7.64 -3.10 -3.37
CA PHE A 96 -7.99 -1.71 -3.02
C PHE A 96 -8.14 -0.84 -4.28
N GLN A 97 -7.15 -0.87 -5.17
CA GLN A 97 -7.14 -0.06 -6.40
C GLN A 97 -8.22 -0.46 -7.42
N SER A 98 -8.85 -1.63 -7.26
CA SER A 98 -9.96 -2.05 -8.11
C SER A 98 -11.24 -1.22 -7.93
N GLY A 99 -11.39 -0.52 -6.80
CA GLY A 99 -12.57 0.30 -6.48
C GLY A 99 -13.86 -0.47 -6.16
N GLU A 100 -13.78 -1.79 -5.99
CA GLU A 100 -14.94 -2.61 -5.61
C GLU A 100 -15.38 -2.39 -4.15
N GLN A 101 -16.56 -2.90 -3.79
CA GLN A 101 -17.25 -2.60 -2.52
C GLN A 101 -16.37 -2.75 -1.26
N ASP A 102 -15.53 -3.79 -1.21
CA ASP A 102 -14.70 -4.11 -0.05
C ASP A 102 -13.23 -3.65 -0.23
N ALA A 103 -12.98 -2.68 -1.13
CA ALA A 103 -11.64 -2.12 -1.39
C ALA A 103 -10.95 -1.59 -0.13
N LEU A 104 -11.68 -0.86 0.73
CA LEU A 104 -11.13 -0.35 1.98
C LEU A 104 -10.79 -1.47 2.98
N VAL A 105 -11.57 -2.55 2.97
CA VAL A 105 -11.27 -3.75 3.75
C VAL A 105 -9.95 -4.36 3.29
N ALA A 106 -9.72 -4.44 1.97
CA ALA A 106 -8.45 -4.90 1.41
C ALA A 106 -7.27 -4.00 1.83
N LEU A 107 -7.43 -2.67 1.77
CA LEU A 107 -6.41 -1.73 2.20
C LEU A 107 -6.04 -1.95 3.68
N GLY A 108 -7.03 -2.11 4.56
CA GLY A 108 -6.80 -2.38 5.97
C GLY A 108 -6.00 -3.67 6.22
N HIS A 109 -6.28 -4.75 5.46
CA HIS A 109 -5.48 -5.97 5.51
C HIS A 109 -4.03 -5.74 5.06
N GLY A 110 -3.85 -5.03 3.94
CA GLY A 110 -2.54 -4.72 3.41
C GLY A 110 -1.70 -3.92 4.40
N VAL A 111 -2.26 -2.84 4.98
CA VAL A 111 -1.56 -2.01 5.97
C VAL A 111 -1.20 -2.81 7.21
N TRP A 112 -2.15 -3.61 7.73
CA TRP A 112 -1.90 -4.43 8.91
C TRP A 112 -0.72 -5.40 8.69
N LEU A 113 -0.69 -6.07 7.53
CA LEU A 113 0.40 -6.98 7.16
C LEU A 113 1.72 -6.21 6.96
N ALA A 114 1.68 -5.06 6.26
CA ALA A 114 2.86 -4.26 5.97
C ALA A 114 3.54 -3.73 7.24
N VAL A 115 2.79 -3.31 8.26
CA VAL A 115 3.38 -2.87 9.53
C VAL A 115 3.80 -4.05 10.42
N THR A 116 3.17 -5.22 10.27
CA THR A 116 3.46 -6.41 11.08
C THR A 116 4.73 -7.14 10.64
N PHE A 117 4.97 -7.24 9.33
CA PHE A 117 6.08 -8.03 8.76
C PHE A 117 7.18 -7.17 8.16
N PRO A 118 8.45 -7.61 8.19
CA PRO A 118 9.56 -6.91 7.57
C PRO A 118 9.56 -7.11 6.04
N VAL A 119 8.63 -6.44 5.36
CA VAL A 119 8.54 -6.38 3.90
C VAL A 119 9.22 -5.11 3.37
N ASP A 120 9.32 -5.00 2.05
CA ASP A 120 9.81 -3.81 1.36
C ASP A 120 9.22 -2.51 1.98
N PRO A 121 10.08 -1.59 2.50
CA PRO A 121 9.63 -0.34 3.09
C PRO A 121 8.88 0.53 2.08
N GLU A 122 9.24 0.51 0.80
CA GLU A 122 8.57 1.27 -0.24
C GLU A 122 7.11 0.82 -0.41
N LEU A 123 6.86 -0.50 -0.39
CA LEU A 123 5.49 -1.03 -0.43
C LEU A 123 4.68 -0.58 0.79
N SER A 124 5.30 -0.61 1.98
CA SER A 124 4.65 -0.17 3.22
C SER A 124 4.28 1.32 3.17
N VAL A 125 5.20 2.17 2.69
CA VAL A 125 4.95 3.60 2.49
C VAL A 125 3.81 3.82 1.50
N ALA A 126 3.75 3.05 0.42
CA ALA A 126 2.71 3.19 -0.59
C ALA A 126 1.31 2.89 -0.05
N LEU A 127 1.14 1.85 0.78
CA LEU A 127 -0.16 1.61 1.43
C LEU A 127 -0.51 2.67 2.49
N LEU A 128 0.48 3.21 3.20
CA LEU A 128 0.25 4.30 4.16
C LEU A 128 -0.11 5.62 3.45
N GLN A 129 0.42 5.84 2.25
CA GLN A 129 -0.03 6.92 1.38
C GLN A 129 -1.50 6.71 0.96
N ASP A 130 -1.86 5.49 0.54
CA ASP A 130 -3.25 5.16 0.20
C ASP A 130 -4.21 5.48 1.39
N ILE A 131 -3.79 5.23 2.63
CA ILE A 131 -4.56 5.64 3.84
C ILE A 131 -4.72 7.17 3.94
N ILE A 132 -3.67 7.93 3.68
CA ILE A 132 -3.69 9.39 3.76
C ILE A 132 -4.64 9.98 2.73
N GLU A 133 -4.68 9.39 1.54
CA GLU A 133 -5.54 9.79 0.43
C GLU A 133 -7.02 9.47 0.71
N GLU A 134 -7.31 8.32 1.34
CA GLU A 134 -8.66 7.92 1.75
C GLU A 134 -9.16 8.60 3.05
N THR A 135 -8.29 9.35 3.74
CA THR A 135 -8.62 9.99 5.01
C THR A 135 -8.95 11.48 4.82
N PRO A 136 -10.08 11.98 5.39
CA PRO A 136 -10.41 13.40 5.37
C PRO A 136 -9.31 14.30 5.90
N ASP A 137 -9.25 15.53 5.37
CA ASP A 137 -8.20 16.50 5.64
C ASP A 137 -8.01 16.81 7.14
N ASP A 138 -9.09 16.87 7.90
CA ASP A 138 -9.13 17.22 9.32
C ASP A 138 -9.03 16.01 10.28
N SER A 139 -8.79 14.81 9.74
CA SER A 139 -8.67 13.59 10.52
C SER A 139 -7.22 13.28 10.89
N ASP A 140 -7.01 13.02 12.19
CA ASP A 140 -5.75 12.54 12.76
C ASP A 140 -5.22 11.27 12.07
N GLY A 141 -6.08 10.48 11.41
CA GLY A 141 -5.70 9.22 10.76
C GLY A 141 -4.61 9.41 9.70
N ALA A 142 -4.67 10.50 8.94
CA ALA A 142 -3.65 10.81 7.94
C ALA A 142 -2.31 11.18 8.60
N ALA A 143 -2.35 11.91 9.71
CA ALA A 143 -1.15 12.31 10.46
C ALA A 143 -0.44 11.09 11.04
N VAL A 144 -1.21 10.15 11.61
CA VAL A 144 -0.71 8.89 12.14
C VAL A 144 -0.15 7.97 11.05
N ALA A 145 -0.81 7.88 9.90
CA ALA A 145 -0.31 7.11 8.76
C ALA A 145 1.02 7.68 8.22
N ALA A 146 1.13 9.01 8.09
CA ALA A 146 2.35 9.67 7.64
C ALA A 146 3.52 9.46 8.61
N ALA A 147 3.28 9.60 9.92
CA ALA A 147 4.29 9.32 10.94
C ALA A 147 4.73 7.85 10.93
N THR A 148 3.78 6.93 10.74
CA THR A 148 4.11 5.50 10.64
C THR A 148 4.95 5.19 9.40
N ALA A 149 4.71 5.88 8.29
CA ALA A 149 5.49 5.67 7.07
C ALA A 149 6.96 6.08 7.29
N ALA A 150 7.21 7.25 7.90
CA ALA A 150 8.56 7.67 8.27
C ALA A 150 9.22 6.66 9.23
N TYR A 151 8.48 6.20 10.23
CA TYR A 151 8.98 5.19 11.18
C TYR A 151 9.35 3.84 10.51
N VAL A 152 8.55 3.37 9.55
CA VAL A 152 8.85 2.14 8.81
C VAL A 152 10.14 2.30 7.98
N VAL A 153 10.31 3.45 7.33
CA VAL A 153 11.52 3.75 6.56
C VAL A 153 12.75 3.76 7.46
N ASP A 154 12.68 4.42 8.62
CA ASP A 154 13.76 4.45 9.61
C ASP A 154 14.16 3.05 10.10
N LEU A 155 13.19 2.15 10.22
CA LEU A 155 13.42 0.80 10.74
C LEU A 155 13.96 -0.18 9.67
N ARG A 156 13.56 -0.02 8.40
CA ARG A 156 13.68 -1.09 7.39
C ARG A 156 14.49 -0.73 6.15
N SER A 157 14.88 0.52 5.96
CA SER A 157 15.65 0.95 4.80
C SER A 157 17.05 1.42 5.18
N GLU A 158 18.00 1.31 4.24
CA GLU A 158 19.38 1.76 4.44
C GLU A 158 19.95 2.43 3.18
N GLY A 159 21.02 3.22 3.36
CA GLY A 159 21.77 3.83 2.26
C GLY A 159 20.91 4.72 1.35
N LYS A 160 21.00 4.50 0.04
CA LYS A 160 20.30 5.34 -0.96
C LYS A 160 18.78 5.21 -0.92
N GLU A 161 18.29 4.02 -0.56
CA GLU A 161 16.86 3.78 -0.43
C GLU A 161 16.31 4.57 0.76
N TYR A 162 16.99 4.50 1.90
CA TYR A 162 16.69 5.34 3.07
C TYR A 162 16.69 6.83 2.71
N ASP A 163 17.74 7.34 2.08
CA ASP A 163 17.81 8.77 1.72
C ASP A 163 16.61 9.20 0.86
N SER A 164 16.19 8.34 -0.07
CA SER A 164 15.07 8.63 -0.99
C SER A 164 13.72 8.55 -0.29
N LEU A 165 13.47 7.48 0.47
CA LEU A 165 12.21 7.24 1.17
C LEU A 165 12.02 8.17 2.36
N SER A 166 13.10 8.52 3.07
CA SER A 166 13.05 9.49 4.17
C SER A 166 12.73 10.87 3.64
N PHE A 167 13.27 11.26 2.48
CA PHE A 167 12.86 12.52 1.83
C PHE A 167 11.37 12.50 1.48
N PHE A 168 10.90 11.42 0.84
CA PHE A 168 9.50 11.27 0.42
C PHE A 168 8.53 11.30 1.62
N THR A 169 8.80 10.52 2.67
CA THR A 169 7.94 10.43 3.85
C THR A 169 7.92 11.73 4.66
N ASN A 170 9.02 12.47 4.72
CA ASN A 170 9.04 13.83 5.31
C ASN A 170 8.19 14.81 4.50
N GLN A 171 8.23 14.75 3.17
CA GLN A 171 7.37 15.57 2.31
C GLN A 171 5.88 15.21 2.49
N MET A 172 5.58 13.92 2.63
CA MET A 172 4.24 13.43 2.92
C MET A 172 3.73 13.98 4.26
N LEU A 173 4.55 13.89 5.32
CA LEU A 173 4.22 14.42 6.65
C LEU A 173 3.98 15.94 6.64
N GLY A 174 4.81 16.70 5.91
CA GLY A 174 4.62 18.15 5.74
C GLY A 174 3.37 18.52 4.92
N THR A 175 2.98 17.69 3.95
CA THR A 175 1.72 17.86 3.21
C THR A 175 0.51 17.60 4.10
N VAL A 176 0.55 16.55 4.92
CA VAL A 176 -0.50 16.25 5.89
C VAL A 176 -0.59 17.36 6.94
N ALA A 177 0.52 17.85 7.48
CA ALA A 177 0.51 18.95 8.46
C ALA A 177 -0.18 20.22 7.92
N ARG A 178 0.14 20.60 6.68
CA ARG A 178 -0.51 21.73 5.97
C ARG A 178 -2.01 21.51 5.82
N ARG A 179 -2.41 20.34 5.33
CA ARG A 179 -3.81 19.99 5.07
C ARG A 179 -4.64 19.90 6.35
N HIS A 180 -4.07 19.31 7.40
CA HIS A 180 -4.74 19.02 8.67
C HIS A 180 -4.84 20.21 9.62
N SER A 181 -3.79 21.02 9.73
CA SER A 181 -3.77 22.14 10.71
C SER A 181 -3.28 23.46 10.15
N GLY A 182 -3.11 23.60 8.83
CA GLY A 182 -2.63 24.84 8.22
C GLY A 182 -1.21 25.22 8.63
N ILE A 183 -0.34 24.23 8.87
CA ILE A 183 1.04 24.45 9.33
C ILE A 183 1.92 24.96 8.19
N GLU A 184 2.48 26.16 8.31
CA GLU A 184 3.29 26.78 7.24
C GLU A 184 4.77 27.01 7.59
N ASP A 185 5.15 26.82 8.85
CA ASP A 185 6.52 27.03 9.34
C ASP A 185 7.00 25.89 10.24
N GLN A 186 8.33 25.85 10.46
CA GLN A 186 8.99 24.77 11.19
C GLN A 186 8.60 24.73 12.69
N GLU A 187 8.44 25.89 13.33
CA GLU A 187 8.11 25.93 14.77
C GLU A 187 6.70 25.38 15.01
N ALA A 188 5.75 25.76 14.17
CA ALA A 188 4.40 25.22 14.18
C ALA A 188 4.36 23.73 13.83
N PHE A 189 5.26 23.27 12.94
CA PHE A 189 5.39 21.85 12.61
C PHE A 189 5.89 21.03 13.80
N ASP A 190 6.95 21.48 14.48
CA ASP A 190 7.49 20.80 15.66
C ASP A 190 6.43 20.70 16.78
N GLN A 191 5.71 21.80 17.03
CA GLN A 191 4.58 21.80 17.98
C GLN A 191 3.44 20.88 17.54
N TRP A 192 3.17 20.76 16.24
CA TRP A 192 2.16 19.86 15.68
C TRP A 192 2.53 18.39 15.90
N ILE A 193 3.80 18.03 15.67
CA ILE A 193 4.35 16.70 15.94
C ILE A 193 4.21 16.36 17.43
N GLU A 194 4.64 17.25 18.32
CA GLU A 194 4.56 17.04 19.77
C GLU A 194 3.11 16.93 20.26
N ARG A 195 2.24 17.85 19.82
CA ARG A 195 0.82 17.87 20.22
C ARG A 195 0.07 16.62 19.80
N LEU A 196 0.40 16.06 18.64
CA LEU A 196 -0.19 14.83 18.14
C LEU A 196 0.61 13.57 18.54
N GLU A 197 1.68 13.71 19.33
CA GLU A 197 2.53 12.61 19.79
C GLU A 197 3.07 11.74 18.63
N LEU A 198 3.37 12.37 17.49
CA LEU A 198 3.82 11.68 16.26
C LEU A 198 5.32 11.30 16.31
N ASN A 199 6.03 11.73 17.34
CA ASN A 199 7.43 11.44 17.59
C ASN A 199 7.66 10.21 18.49
N ASP A 200 6.60 9.59 19.03
CA ASP A 200 6.69 8.38 19.85
C ASP A 200 5.85 7.24 19.23
N PRO A 201 6.48 6.20 18.67
CA PRO A 201 5.79 5.03 18.13
C PRO A 201 4.84 4.35 19.12
N ALA A 202 5.13 4.41 20.43
CA ALA A 202 4.24 3.86 21.45
C ALA A 202 2.90 4.62 21.53
N CYS A 203 2.87 5.89 21.12
CA CYS A 203 1.66 6.72 21.09
C CYS A 203 0.91 6.58 19.76
N PHE A 204 1.59 6.62 18.61
CA PHE A 204 0.91 6.64 17.31
C PHE A 204 0.61 5.25 16.71
N LEU A 205 1.39 4.20 16.99
CA LEU A 205 1.11 2.86 16.43
C LEU A 205 -0.22 2.26 16.93
N PRO A 206 -0.61 2.40 18.21
CA PRO A 206 -1.96 2.00 18.64
C PRO A 206 -3.07 2.78 17.93
N ARG A 207 -2.82 4.05 17.60
CA ARG A 207 -3.78 4.87 16.83
C ARG A 207 -3.87 4.38 15.38
N LEU A 208 -2.76 3.96 14.77
CA LEU A 208 -2.80 3.35 13.43
C LEU A 208 -3.62 2.06 13.44
N ARG A 209 -3.46 1.23 14.48
CA ARG A 209 -4.31 0.04 14.65
C ARG A 209 -5.80 0.42 14.66
N ASN A 210 -6.19 1.48 15.36
CA ASN A 210 -7.59 1.94 15.36
C ASN A 210 -8.04 2.37 13.96
N VAL A 211 -7.19 3.06 13.17
CA VAL A 211 -7.50 3.42 11.78
C VAL A 211 -7.75 2.17 10.95
N VAL A 212 -6.89 1.16 11.08
CA VAL A 212 -7.02 -0.12 10.38
C VAL A 212 -8.29 -0.86 10.82
N ASP A 213 -8.60 -0.90 12.11
CA ASP A 213 -9.80 -1.56 12.63
C ASP A 213 -11.09 -0.87 12.11
N VAL A 214 -11.07 0.45 11.87
CA VAL A 214 -12.20 1.17 11.24
C VAL A 214 -12.37 0.80 9.76
N LEU A 215 -11.27 0.59 9.02
CA LEU A 215 -11.32 0.20 7.61
C LEU A 215 -11.83 -1.22 7.41
N VAL A 216 -11.38 -2.15 8.27
CA VAL A 216 -11.73 -3.58 8.15
C VAL A 216 -13.03 -3.91 8.87
N GLN A 217 -13.36 -3.18 9.94
CA GLN A 217 -14.49 -3.48 10.82
C GLN A 217 -14.44 -4.96 11.28
N ASP A 218 -15.53 -5.69 11.08
CA ASP A 218 -15.64 -7.12 11.43
C ASP A 218 -15.18 -8.06 10.30
N ASP A 219 -14.83 -7.54 9.12
CA ASP A 219 -14.56 -8.32 7.90
C ASP A 219 -13.09 -8.77 7.75
N TRP A 220 -12.51 -9.29 8.83
CA TRP A 220 -11.16 -9.86 8.80
C TRP A 220 -11.10 -11.18 8.05
N TRP A 221 -10.30 -11.25 6.98
CA TRP A 221 -10.06 -12.44 6.15
C TRP A 221 -8.88 -13.29 6.64
N ILE A 222 -8.05 -12.74 7.52
CA ILE A 222 -6.89 -13.42 8.13
C ILE A 222 -7.10 -13.62 9.62
N ASP A 223 -6.57 -14.73 10.16
CA ASP A 223 -6.53 -14.99 11.59
C ASP A 223 -5.40 -14.18 12.25
N ARG A 224 -5.72 -12.95 12.65
CA ARG A 224 -4.77 -12.02 13.28
C ARG A 224 -4.18 -12.58 14.57
N GLU A 225 -4.96 -13.30 15.37
CA GLU A 225 -4.51 -13.86 16.65
C GLU A 225 -3.50 -14.99 16.41
N ALA A 226 -3.81 -15.90 15.48
CA ALA A 226 -2.87 -16.96 15.10
C ALA A 226 -1.58 -16.39 14.49
N ILE A 227 -1.68 -15.34 13.67
CA ILE A 227 -0.51 -14.66 13.11
C ILE A 227 0.32 -14.04 14.24
N GLN A 228 -0.28 -13.26 15.13
CA GLN A 228 0.42 -12.61 16.25
C GLN A 228 1.10 -13.62 17.17
N ALA A 229 0.43 -14.73 17.48
CA ALA A 229 1.00 -15.81 18.30
C ALA A 229 2.19 -16.51 17.63
N SER A 230 2.34 -16.40 16.31
CA SER A 230 3.46 -16.97 15.56
C SER A 230 4.67 -16.05 15.44
N LEU A 231 4.53 -14.76 15.77
CA LEU A 231 5.62 -13.80 15.72
C LEU A 231 6.64 -14.09 16.82
N PRO A 232 7.94 -13.87 16.57
CA PRO A 232 8.95 -13.99 17.62
C PRO A 232 8.63 -13.02 18.76
N VAL A 233 8.67 -13.52 19.99
CA VAL A 233 8.54 -12.66 21.18
C VAL A 233 9.72 -11.70 21.19
N GLN A 234 9.43 -10.40 21.13
CA GLN A 234 10.41 -9.33 21.28
C GLN A 234 10.89 -9.22 22.73
#